data_AF-A0A2N9MK77-F1
#
_entry.id   AF-A0A2N9MK77-F1
#
_cell.length_a   1.000
_cell.length_b   1.000
_cell.length_c   1.000
_cell.angle_alpha   90.00
_cell.angle_beta   90.00
_cell.angle_gamma   90.00
#
_symmetry.space_group_name_H-M   'P 1'
#
loop_
_entity.id
_entity.type
_entity.pdbx_description
1 polymer ?
#
loop_
_entity_poly.entity_id
_entity_poly.type
_entity_poly.pdbx_seq_one_letter_code
_entity_poly.pdbx_strand_id
1 'polypeptide(L)'
;MAEAVEDLEQATRLRPGFGPHLYDYALALLQVSRFDEAQESVEAALRADAGLAEAHVLRGELLARKRQLPEAAQEYQRALELRPDFSRAHLEVASVLAAQGDMPGAVQHLREAAKGSDGAIAQKATQALQQLGQR
;
A
#
# COMPACT_ATOMS: atom_id res chain seq x y z
N MET A 1 17.74 -3.01 10.18
CA MET A 1 16.91 -3.26 8.99
C MET A 1 17.20 -4.61 8.35
N ALA A 2 18.47 -5.00 8.17
CA ALA A 2 18.80 -6.36 7.71
C ALA A 2 18.35 -7.47 8.70
N GLU A 3 18.55 -7.26 10.01
CA GLU A 3 18.11 -8.19 11.08
C GLU A 3 16.59 -8.43 11.06
N ALA A 4 15.79 -7.39 10.85
CA ALA A 4 14.32 -7.53 10.73
C ALA A 4 13.91 -8.39 9.52
N VAL A 5 14.68 -8.34 8.42
CA VAL A 5 14.41 -9.16 7.23
C VAL A 5 14.74 -10.63 7.52
N GLU A 6 15.85 -10.92 8.21
CA GLU A 6 16.23 -12.29 8.57
C GLU A 6 15.23 -12.92 9.56
N ASP A 7 14.80 -12.19 10.58
CA ASP A 7 13.82 -12.67 11.56
C ASP A 7 12.47 -12.97 10.89
N LEU A 8 12.01 -12.08 10.00
CA LEU A 8 10.77 -12.27 9.26
C LEU A 8 10.90 -13.39 8.23
N GLU A 9 12.05 -13.58 7.59
CA GLU A 9 12.30 -14.73 6.72
C GLU A 9 12.16 -16.04 7.51
N GLN A 10 12.73 -16.13 8.71
CA GLN A 10 12.56 -17.29 9.57
C GLN A 10 11.08 -17.49 9.95
N ALA A 11 10.36 -16.42 10.27
CA ALA A 11 8.93 -16.48 10.60
C ALA A 11 8.08 -17.00 9.43
N THR A 12 8.41 -16.66 8.18
CA THR A 12 7.72 -17.21 7.01
C THR A 12 8.07 -18.69 6.81
N ARG A 13 9.31 -19.12 7.06
CA ARG A 13 9.70 -20.55 6.98
C ARG A 13 9.02 -21.41 8.04
N LEU A 14 8.84 -20.89 9.26
CA LEU A 14 8.13 -21.58 10.34
C LEU A 14 6.63 -21.72 10.07
N ARG A 15 6.05 -20.81 9.27
CA ARG A 15 4.63 -20.84 8.89
C ARG A 15 4.40 -20.35 7.45
N PRO A 16 4.69 -21.18 6.43
CA PRO A 16 4.78 -20.75 5.02
C PRO A 16 3.46 -20.40 4.33
N GLY A 17 2.34 -20.42 5.05
CA GLY A 17 1.01 -20.07 4.52
C GLY A 17 0.28 -19.04 5.36
N PHE A 18 0.98 -18.30 6.23
CA PHE A 18 0.36 -17.26 7.03
C PHE A 18 0.59 -15.89 6.39
N GLY A 19 -0.46 -15.40 5.72
CA GLY A 19 -0.46 -14.14 4.97
C GLY A 19 0.15 -12.96 5.73
N PRO A 20 -0.18 -12.73 7.02
CA PRO A 20 0.39 -11.63 7.79
C PRO A 20 1.93 -11.65 7.91
N HIS A 21 2.56 -12.82 8.16
CA HIS A 21 4.04 -12.88 8.21
C HIS A 21 4.67 -12.64 6.83
N LEU A 22 4.04 -13.15 5.76
CA LEU A 22 4.49 -12.92 4.39
C LEU A 22 4.37 -11.44 4.00
N TYR A 23 3.32 -10.77 4.46
CA TYR A 23 3.13 -9.33 4.32
C TYR A 23 4.19 -8.54 5.09
N ASP A 24 4.43 -8.84 6.37
CA ASP A 24 5.43 -8.16 7.19
C ASP A 24 6.83 -8.32 6.58
N TYR A 25 7.14 -9.53 6.09
CA TYR A 25 8.38 -9.81 5.38
C TYR A 25 8.51 -8.97 4.09
N ALA A 26 7.45 -8.91 3.28
CA ALA A 26 7.43 -8.07 2.09
C ALA A 26 7.64 -6.57 2.41
N LEU A 27 7.02 -6.08 3.48
CA LEU A 27 7.18 -4.70 3.95
C LEU A 27 8.65 -4.42 4.34
N ALA A 28 9.28 -5.33 5.08
CA ALA A 28 10.69 -5.21 5.45
C ALA A 28 11.62 -5.23 4.22
N LEU A 29 11.34 -6.10 3.24
CA LEU A 29 12.08 -6.16 1.97
C LEU A 29 11.98 -4.85 1.17
N LEU A 30 10.80 -4.24 1.13
CA LEU A 30 10.60 -2.92 0.51
C LEU A 30 11.44 -1.83 1.18
N GLN A 31 11.51 -1.83 2.52
CA GLN A 31 12.30 -0.85 3.26
C GLN A 31 13.80 -0.94 2.96
N VAL A 32 14.30 -2.14 2.65
CA VAL A 32 15.69 -2.36 2.23
C VAL A 32 15.87 -2.41 0.71
N SER A 33 14.87 -1.98 -0.07
CA SER A 33 14.90 -1.90 -1.53
C SER A 33 15.11 -3.25 -2.27
N ARG A 34 14.77 -4.38 -1.63
CA ARG A 34 14.77 -5.71 -2.25
C ARG A 34 13.43 -5.96 -2.96
N PHE A 35 13.21 -5.24 -4.06
CA PHE A 35 11.89 -5.14 -4.70
C PHE A 35 11.37 -6.45 -5.30
N ASP A 36 12.24 -7.25 -5.91
CA ASP A 36 11.83 -8.51 -6.55
C ASP A 36 11.35 -9.53 -5.50
N GLU A 37 12.10 -9.65 -4.40
CA GLU A 37 11.74 -10.53 -3.28
C GLU A 37 10.50 -10.03 -2.53
N ALA A 38 10.34 -8.70 -2.42
CA ALA A 38 9.12 -8.12 -1.89
C ALA A 38 7.91 -8.50 -2.75
N GLN A 39 8.05 -8.50 -4.08
CA GLN A 39 6.98 -8.92 -4.98
C GLN A 39 6.62 -10.39 -4.75
N GLU A 40 7.60 -11.29 -4.72
CA GLU A 40 7.35 -12.71 -4.45
C GLU A 40 6.63 -12.93 -3.10
N SER A 41 7.04 -12.18 -2.08
CA SER A 41 6.47 -12.25 -0.74
C SER A 41 5.03 -11.70 -0.69
N VAL A 42 4.74 -10.58 -1.37
CA VAL A 42 3.37 -10.05 -1.52
C VAL A 42 2.48 -11.05 -2.26
N GLU A 43 2.97 -11.64 -3.36
CA GLU A 43 2.20 -12.64 -4.10
C GLU A 43 1.92 -13.88 -3.25
N ALA A 44 2.89 -14.33 -2.45
CA ALA A 44 2.69 -15.41 -1.49
C ALA A 44 1.65 -15.03 -0.42
N ALA A 45 1.70 -13.80 0.11
CA ALA A 45 0.73 -13.31 1.08
C ALA A 45 -0.70 -13.34 0.51
N LEU A 46 -0.89 -12.87 -0.73
CA LEU A 46 -2.20 -12.86 -1.40
C LEU A 46 -2.69 -14.25 -1.81
N ARG A 47 -1.78 -15.19 -2.11
CA ARG A 47 -2.15 -16.61 -2.30
C ARG A 47 -2.62 -17.25 -0.99
N ALA A 48 -2.01 -16.89 0.13
CA ALA A 48 -2.38 -17.38 1.45
C ALA A 48 -3.70 -16.76 1.95
N ASP A 49 -3.88 -15.47 1.71
CA ASP A 49 -5.08 -14.72 2.09
C ASP A 49 -5.38 -13.59 1.08
N ALA A 50 -6.34 -13.83 0.19
CA ALA A 50 -6.79 -12.84 -0.77
C ALA A 50 -7.65 -11.72 -0.15
N GLY A 51 -7.98 -11.81 1.14
CA GLY A 51 -8.68 -10.79 1.92
C GLY A 51 -7.75 -9.81 2.63
N LEU A 52 -6.43 -9.96 2.49
CA LEU A 52 -5.45 -9.12 3.15
C LEU A 52 -5.29 -7.77 2.44
N ALA A 53 -6.12 -6.79 2.86
CA ALA A 53 -6.16 -5.45 2.26
C ALA A 53 -4.78 -4.76 2.23
N GLU A 54 -3.94 -4.98 3.25
CA GLU A 54 -2.60 -4.42 3.33
C GLU A 54 -1.66 -4.98 2.24
N ALA A 55 -1.80 -6.26 1.88
CA ALA A 55 -1.01 -6.87 0.81
C ALA A 55 -1.40 -6.34 -0.57
N HIS A 56 -2.68 -6.04 -0.79
CA HIS A 56 -3.13 -5.34 -2.00
C HIS A 56 -2.51 -3.93 -2.09
N VAL A 57 -2.43 -3.18 -0.98
CA VAL A 57 -1.72 -1.88 -0.98
C VAL A 57 -0.24 -2.04 -1.33
N LEU A 58 0.47 -3.00 -0.76
CA LEU A 58 1.89 -3.22 -1.10
C LEU A 58 2.09 -3.63 -2.56
N ARG A 59 1.21 -4.47 -3.10
CA ARG A 59 1.24 -4.83 -4.53
C ARG A 59 1.04 -3.62 -5.40
N GLY A 60 0.08 -2.76 -5.06
CA GLY A 60 -0.15 -1.49 -5.74
C GLY A 60 1.08 -0.57 -5.69
N GLU A 61 1.78 -0.49 -4.54
CA GLU A 61 2.99 0.31 -4.42
C GLU A 61 4.10 -0.19 -5.37
N LEU A 62 4.32 -1.50 -5.41
CA LEU A 62 5.29 -2.13 -6.30
C LEU A 62 4.96 -1.86 -7.78
N LEU A 63 3.68 -1.95 -8.17
CA LEU A 63 3.22 -1.65 -9.53
C LEU A 63 3.40 -0.16 -9.88
N ALA A 64 3.06 0.74 -8.95
CA ALA A 64 3.22 2.18 -9.14
C ALA A 64 4.70 2.56 -9.34
N ARG A 65 5.63 1.94 -8.61
CA ARG A 65 7.08 2.09 -8.81
C ARG A 65 7.52 1.65 -10.21
N LYS A 66 6.87 0.65 -10.79
CA LYS A 66 7.07 0.19 -12.18
C LYS A 66 6.34 1.05 -13.21
N ARG A 67 5.71 2.17 -12.80
CA ARG A 67 4.84 3.04 -13.62
C ARG A 67 3.60 2.34 -14.19
N GLN A 68 3.22 1.20 -13.63
CA GLN A 68 2.00 0.47 -13.97
C GLN A 68 0.82 1.04 -13.16
N LEU A 69 0.50 2.31 -13.42
CA LEU A 69 -0.49 3.06 -12.65
C LEU A 69 -1.92 2.49 -12.75
N PRO A 70 -2.40 2.02 -13.92
CA PRO A 70 -3.71 1.38 -14.00
C PRO A 70 -3.84 0.14 -13.12
N GLU A 71 -2.84 -0.73 -13.13
CA GLU A 71 -2.81 -1.94 -12.33
C GLU A 71 -2.66 -1.61 -10.83
N ALA A 72 -1.85 -0.62 -10.49
CA ALA A 72 -1.76 -0.13 -9.11
C ALA A 72 -3.10 0.38 -8.58
N ALA A 73 -3.85 1.13 -9.41
CA ALA A 73 -5.18 1.61 -9.03
C ALA A 73 -6.16 0.46 -8.75
N GLN A 74 -6.12 -0.61 -9.54
CA GLN A 74 -6.95 -1.81 -9.32
C GLN A 74 -6.65 -2.47 -7.97
N GLU A 75 -5.37 -2.60 -7.61
CA GLU A 75 -4.98 -3.18 -6.32
C GLU A 75 -5.43 -2.29 -5.14
N TYR A 76 -5.28 -0.97 -5.25
CA TYR A 76 -5.76 -0.07 -4.21
C TYR A 76 -7.29 -0.06 -4.08
N GLN A 77 -8.01 -0.16 -5.21
CA GLN A 77 -9.46 -0.34 -5.20
C GLN A 77 -9.85 -1.65 -4.50
N ARG A 78 -9.13 -2.73 -4.77
CA ARG A 78 -9.37 -4.01 -4.08
C ARG A 78 -9.15 -3.92 -2.58
N ALA A 79 -8.11 -3.20 -2.14
CA ALA A 79 -7.91 -2.92 -0.72
C ALA A 79 -9.08 -2.15 -0.09
N LEU A 80 -9.67 -1.19 -0.82
CA LEU A 80 -10.83 -0.42 -0.37
C LEU A 80 -12.14 -1.21 -0.43
N GLU A 81 -12.29 -2.17 -1.34
CA GLU A 81 -13.43 -3.10 -1.33
C GLU A 81 -13.41 -3.99 -0.08
N LEU A 82 -12.22 -4.41 0.35
CA LEU A 82 -12.01 -5.21 1.56
C LEU A 82 -12.12 -4.37 2.84
N ARG A 83 -11.62 -3.14 2.80
CA ARG A 83 -11.58 -2.21 3.94
C ARG A 83 -11.86 -0.78 3.47
N PRO A 84 -13.14 -0.36 3.42
CA PRO A 84 -13.54 0.94 2.88
C PRO A 84 -12.95 2.14 3.62
N ASP A 85 -12.61 2.01 4.89
CA ASP A 85 -12.02 3.06 5.73
C ASP A 85 -10.48 3.05 5.72
N PHE A 86 -9.85 2.25 4.85
CA PHE A 86 -8.41 2.09 4.83
C PHE A 86 -7.70 3.35 4.31
N SER A 87 -7.28 4.19 5.26
CA SER A 87 -6.74 5.52 4.99
C SER A 87 -5.49 5.49 4.11
N ARG A 88 -4.66 4.46 4.27
CA ARG A 88 -3.48 4.28 3.40
C ARG A 88 -3.88 4.02 1.96
N ALA A 89 -4.84 3.14 1.70
CA ALA A 89 -5.30 2.85 0.34
C ALA A 89 -5.89 4.10 -0.32
N HIS A 90 -6.69 4.89 0.42
CA HIS A 90 -7.18 6.17 -0.08
C HIS A 90 -6.05 7.16 -0.44
N LEU A 91 -5.00 7.26 0.38
CA LEU A 91 -3.86 8.11 0.08
C LEU A 91 -3.15 7.68 -1.23
N GLU A 92 -3.00 6.38 -1.45
CA GLU A 92 -2.35 5.86 -2.65
C GLU A 92 -3.22 6.05 -3.90
N VAL A 93 -4.54 5.82 -3.81
CA VAL A 93 -5.49 6.12 -4.91
C VAL A 93 -5.41 7.60 -5.29
N ALA A 94 -5.41 8.50 -4.30
CA ALA A 94 -5.27 9.92 -4.57
C ALA A 94 -3.97 10.27 -5.30
N SER A 95 -2.87 9.62 -4.93
CA SER A 95 -1.57 9.82 -5.57
C SER A 95 -1.59 9.36 -7.03
N VAL A 96 -2.23 8.22 -7.32
CA VAL A 96 -2.40 7.72 -8.69
C VAL A 96 -3.29 8.64 -9.52
N LEU A 97 -4.43 9.07 -9.00
CA LEU A 97 -5.36 9.97 -9.69
C LEU A 97 -4.72 11.32 -10.00
N ALA A 98 -3.95 11.87 -9.06
CA ALA A 98 -3.20 13.11 -9.27
C ALA A 98 -2.16 12.95 -10.39
N ALA A 99 -1.46 11.81 -10.45
CA ALA A 99 -0.51 11.50 -11.52
C ALA A 99 -1.18 11.33 -12.89
N GLN A 100 -2.46 10.92 -12.92
CA GLN A 100 -3.29 10.81 -14.12
C GLN A 100 -3.98 12.14 -14.49
N GLY A 101 -3.88 13.17 -13.65
CA GLY A 101 -4.49 14.49 -13.87
C GLY A 101 -5.93 14.62 -13.34
N ASP A 102 -6.51 13.58 -12.74
CA ASP A 102 -7.82 13.64 -12.09
C ASP A 102 -7.70 14.25 -10.68
N MET A 103 -7.56 15.57 -10.66
CA MET A 103 -7.47 16.34 -9.41
C MET A 103 -8.76 16.28 -8.57
N PRO A 104 -9.98 16.35 -9.14
CA PRO A 104 -11.22 16.18 -8.38
C PRO A 104 -11.28 14.85 -7.63
N GLY A 105 -10.97 13.74 -8.31
CA GLY A 105 -10.93 12.41 -7.70
C GLY A 105 -9.83 12.30 -6.63
N ALA A 106 -8.64 12.86 -6.90
CA ALA A 106 -7.56 12.89 -5.92
C ALA A 106 -7.95 13.61 -4.63
N VAL A 107 -8.59 14.79 -4.74
CA VAL A 107 -9.06 15.56 -3.57
C VAL A 107 -10.09 14.79 -2.75
N GLN A 108 -11.01 14.07 -3.40
CA GLN A 108 -11.99 13.24 -2.70
C GLN A 108 -11.30 12.17 -1.86
N HIS A 109 -10.36 11.42 -2.44
CA HIS A 109 -9.65 10.37 -1.72
C HIS A 109 -8.70 10.90 -0.64
N LEU A 110 -8.07 12.06 -0.84
CA LEU A 110 -7.29 12.71 0.22
C LEU A 110 -8.16 13.10 1.43
N ARG A 111 -9.40 13.53 1.21
CA ARG A 111 -10.33 13.82 2.31
C ARG A 111 -10.68 12.57 3.11
N GLU A 112 -10.91 11.45 2.45
CA GLU A 112 -11.15 10.18 3.16
C GLU A 112 -9.90 9.70 3.91
N ALA A 113 -8.72 9.80 3.30
CA ALA A 113 -7.46 9.50 3.99
C ALA A 113 -7.22 10.38 5.23
N ALA A 114 -7.61 11.65 5.18
CA ALA A 114 -7.47 12.60 6.28
C ALA A 114 -8.39 12.32 7.49
N LYS A 115 -9.50 11.59 7.29
CA LYS A 115 -10.40 11.17 8.37
C LYS A 115 -9.88 9.93 9.12
N GLY A 116 -8.85 9.28 8.59
CA GLY A 116 -8.26 8.06 9.12
C GLY A 116 -7.73 8.19 10.54
N SER A 117 -7.66 7.05 11.24
CA SER A 117 -7.04 6.98 12.57
C SER A 117 -5.50 7.00 12.54
N ASP A 118 -4.88 6.72 11.40
CA ASP A 118 -3.43 6.83 11.24
C ASP A 118 -3.04 8.31 11.12
N GLY A 119 -2.50 8.86 12.21
CA GLY A 119 -2.14 10.28 12.28
C GLY A 119 -1.09 10.72 11.25
N ALA A 120 -0.15 9.84 10.88
CA ALA A 120 0.86 10.17 9.88
C ALA A 120 0.24 10.26 8.48
N ILE A 121 -0.65 9.32 8.15
CA ILE A 121 -1.40 9.34 6.89
C ILE A 121 -2.35 10.52 6.84
N ALA A 122 -3.07 10.79 7.92
CA ALA A 122 -4.01 11.91 7.99
C ALA A 122 -3.30 13.25 7.82
N GLN A 123 -2.13 13.42 8.44
CA GLN A 123 -1.30 14.61 8.29
C GLN A 123 -0.81 14.76 6.84
N LYS A 124 -0.29 13.68 6.22
CA LYS A 124 0.18 13.71 4.83
C LYS A 124 -0.95 14.06 3.86
N ALA A 125 -2.14 13.50 4.07
CA ALA A 125 -3.32 13.80 3.26
C ALA A 125 -3.76 15.27 3.39
N THR A 126 -3.76 15.79 4.61
CA THR A 126 -4.09 17.19 4.89
C THR A 126 -3.11 18.16 4.24
N GLN A 127 -1.81 17.86 4.30
CA GLN A 127 -0.77 18.66 3.64
C GLN A 127 -0.95 18.67 2.13
N ALA A 128 -1.23 17.51 1.52
CA ALA A 128 -1.50 17.42 0.08
C ALA A 128 -2.72 18.27 -0.33
N LEU A 129 -3.80 18.24 0.46
CA LEU A 129 -4.98 19.08 0.22
C LEU A 129 -4.65 20.57 0.26
N GLN A 130 -3.83 21.00 1.23
CA GLN A 130 -3.40 22.40 1.34
C GLN A 130 -2.57 22.84 0.12
N GLN A 131 -1.65 22.00 -0.34
CA GLN A 131 -0.82 22.31 -1.51
C GLN A 131 -1.65 22.42 -2.80
N LEU A 132 -2.69 21.59 -2.94
CA LEU A 132 -3.58 21.63 -4.10
C LEU A 132 -4.47 22.89 -4.12
N GLY A 133 -4.86 23.42 -2.96
CA GLY A 133 -5.67 24.64 -2.85
C GLY A 133 -4.88 25.95 -3.01
N GLN A 134 -3.55 25.87 -3.08
CA GLN A 134 -2.65 27.03 -3.26
C GLN A 134 -2.21 27.24 -4.72
N ARG A 135 -2.69 26.40 -5.65
CA ARG A 135 -2.43 26.49 -7.09
C ARG A 135 -3.60 27.15 -7.81
#